data_AF-A0A2D6ISD6-F1
#
_entry.id   AF-A0A2D6ISD6-F1
#
_cell.length_a   1.000
_cell.length_b   1.000
_cell.length_c   1.000
_cell.angle_alpha   90.00
_cell.angle_beta   90.00
_cell.angle_gamma   90.00
#
_symmetry.space_group_name_H-M   'P 1'
#
loop_
_entity.id
_entity.type
_entity.pdbx_description
1 polymer ?
#
loop_
_entity_poly.entity_id
_entity_poly.type
_entity_poly.pdbx_seq_one_letter_code
_entity_poly.pdbx_strand_id
1 'polypeptide(L)'
;MLLELEFEALKLQKLSEIESIQEKKIPILEYLNADSIKANVKETSGEPNWESFKSIISECKSAHRRNEILVNRRIESIKSALNTLTGENKDDELEMYDKLGKLAQKKNSKGILEA
;
A
#
# COMPACT_ATOMS: atom_id res chain seq x y z
N MET A 1 -20.04 -10.18 5.90
CA MET A 1 -20.13 -8.74 5.61
C MET A 1 -19.21 -8.41 4.43
N LEU A 2 -19.53 -7.41 3.59
CA LEU A 2 -18.77 -7.09 2.36
C LEU A 2 -17.27 -6.83 2.62
N LEU A 3 -16.94 -6.18 3.73
CA LEU A 3 -15.55 -5.91 4.13
C LEU A 3 -14.78 -7.17 4.56
N GLU A 4 -15.46 -8.22 5.03
CA GLU A 4 -14.83 -9.52 5.32
C GLU A 4 -14.52 -10.29 4.03
N LEU A 5 -15.41 -10.19 3.04
CA LEU A 5 -15.14 -10.74 1.70
C LEU A 5 -13.95 -10.01 1.05
N GLU A 6 -13.89 -8.69 1.19
CA GLU A 6 -12.74 -7.89 0.73
C GLU A 6 -11.45 -8.36 1.43
N PHE A 7 -11.49 -8.60 2.74
CA PHE A 7 -10.34 -9.07 3.50
C PHE A 7 -9.81 -10.42 3.00
N GLU A 8 -10.69 -11.38 2.74
CA GLU A 8 -10.29 -12.70 2.22
C GLU A 8 -9.83 -12.63 0.75
N ALA A 9 -10.52 -11.87 -0.10
CA ALA A 9 -10.09 -11.64 -1.48
C ALA A 9 -8.72 -10.94 -1.53
N LEU A 10 -8.50 -9.97 -0.64
CA LEU A 10 -7.20 -9.37 -0.43
C LEU A 10 -6.21 -10.46 -0.02
N LYS A 11 -6.38 -11.21 1.07
CA LYS A 11 -5.45 -12.28 1.48
C LYS A 11 -5.08 -13.23 0.34
N LEU A 12 -6.05 -13.65 -0.47
CA LEU A 12 -5.87 -14.56 -1.60
C LEU A 12 -5.39 -13.91 -2.91
N GLN A 13 -5.13 -12.60 -2.92
CA GLN A 13 -4.67 -11.84 -4.10
C GLN A 13 -5.62 -11.90 -5.30
N LYS A 14 -6.93 -12.01 -5.04
CA LYS A 14 -7.93 -12.14 -6.10
C LYS A 14 -8.39 -10.78 -6.61
N LEU A 15 -7.63 -10.19 -7.54
CA LEU A 15 -7.86 -8.84 -8.07
C LEU A 15 -9.28 -8.64 -8.62
N SER A 16 -9.78 -9.56 -9.43
CA SER A 16 -11.14 -9.46 -10.01
C SER A 16 -12.24 -9.48 -8.93
N GLU A 17 -12.06 -10.27 -7.86
CA GLU A 17 -13.00 -10.28 -6.73
C GLU A 17 -12.94 -8.95 -5.95
N ILE A 18 -11.73 -8.38 -5.79
CA ILE A 18 -11.54 -7.07 -5.14
C ILE A 18 -12.23 -5.96 -5.94
N GLU A 19 -12.07 -5.94 -7.26
CA GLU A 19 -12.70 -4.95 -8.16
C GLU A 19 -14.23 -5.02 -8.08
N SER A 20 -14.81 -6.23 -8.21
CA SER A 20 -16.25 -6.43 -8.05
C SER A 20 -16.75 -5.99 -6.67
N ILE A 21 -15.94 -6.14 -5.62
CA ILE A 21 -16.28 -5.66 -4.28
C ILE A 21 -16.22 -4.13 -4.21
N GLN A 22 -15.26 -3.46 -4.84
CA GLN A 22 -15.22 -1.98 -4.89
C GLN A 22 -16.46 -1.42 -5.58
N GLU A 23 -16.87 -2.00 -6.71
CA GLU A 23 -18.09 -1.58 -7.44
C GLU A 23 -19.33 -1.64 -6.54
N LYS A 24 -19.42 -2.65 -5.66
CA LYS A 24 -20.52 -2.79 -4.69
C LYS A 24 -20.43 -1.81 -3.51
N LYS A 25 -19.23 -1.37 -3.12
CA LYS A 25 -19.03 -0.43 -2.00
C LYS A 25 -19.43 0.99 -2.38
N ILE A 26 -19.18 1.42 -3.61
CA ILE A 26 -19.48 2.77 -4.10
C ILE A 26 -20.94 3.20 -3.82
N PRO A 27 -21.98 2.49 -4.29
CA PRO A 27 -23.36 2.94 -4.09
C PRO A 27 -23.78 2.94 -2.62
N ILE A 28 -23.21 2.06 -1.79
CA ILE A 28 -23.47 2.04 -0.35
C ILE A 28 -22.89 3.29 0.32
N LEU A 29 -21.66 3.66 -0.03
CA LEU A 29 -21.00 4.86 0.51
C LEU A 29 -21.68 6.15 0.03
N GLU A 30 -22.10 6.19 -1.23
CA GLU A 30 -22.89 7.30 -1.78
C GLU A 30 -24.21 7.47 -1.02
N TYR A 31 -24.93 6.37 -0.79
CA TYR A 31 -26.16 6.36 -0.01
C TYR A 31 -25.92 6.87 1.43
N LEU A 32 -24.90 6.37 2.11
CA LEU A 32 -24.56 6.80 3.48
C LEU A 32 -24.10 8.26 3.55
N ASN A 33 -23.52 8.78 2.47
CA ASN A 33 -23.06 10.16 2.39
C ASN A 33 -24.17 11.14 1.97
N ALA A 34 -25.35 10.66 1.58
CA ALA A 34 -26.47 11.50 1.18
C ALA A 34 -26.91 12.42 2.33
N ASP A 35 -27.19 13.69 2.01
CA ASP A 35 -27.53 14.71 3.01
C ASP A 35 -28.85 14.40 3.74
N SER A 36 -29.76 13.69 3.09
CA SER A 36 -31.00 13.18 3.70
C SER A 36 -30.71 12.23 4.86
N ILE A 37 -29.71 11.35 4.73
CA ILE A 37 -29.28 10.45 5.81
C ILE A 37 -28.62 11.25 6.93
N LYS A 38 -27.73 12.19 6.61
CA LYS A 38 -27.06 13.05 7.61
C LYS A 38 -28.04 13.89 8.43
N ALA A 39 -29.12 14.38 7.83
CA ALA A 39 -30.16 15.13 8.50
C ALA A 39 -30.96 14.26 9.50
N ASN A 40 -31.42 13.09 9.05
CA ASN A 40 -32.19 12.14 9.88
C ASN A 40 -31.38 11.61 11.09
N VAL A 41 -30.07 11.47 10.93
CA VAL A 41 -29.15 11.07 12.02
C VAL A 41 -29.17 12.04 13.21
N LYS A 42 -29.33 13.35 12.96
CA LYS A 42 -29.38 14.35 14.04
C LYS A 42 -30.67 14.25 14.87
N GLU A 43 -31.77 13.82 14.25
CA GLU A 43 -33.08 13.73 14.88
C GLU A 43 -33.26 12.42 15.66
N THR A 44 -32.52 11.37 15.28
CA THR A 44 -32.64 10.01 15.84
C THR A 44 -31.70 9.75 17.04
N SER A 45 -30.99 10.79 17.52
CA SER A 45 -29.99 10.64 18.58
C SER A 45 -30.63 10.23 19.92
N GLY A 46 -30.48 8.97 20.31
CA GLY A 46 -30.98 8.43 21.58
C GLY A 46 -31.91 7.22 21.44
N GLU A 47 -32.30 6.86 20.22
CA GLU A 47 -33.10 5.66 19.98
C GLU A 47 -32.26 4.36 20.10
N PRO A 48 -32.80 3.24 20.62
CA PRO A 48 -32.08 1.97 20.70
C PRO A 48 -31.57 1.46 19.34
N ASN A 49 -32.33 1.72 18.27
CA ASN A 49 -31.96 1.38 16.90
C ASN A 49 -30.76 2.19 16.41
N TRP A 50 -30.58 3.41 16.93
CA TRP A 50 -29.43 4.27 16.64
C TRP A 50 -28.13 3.72 17.24
N GLU A 51 -28.19 3.21 18.47
CA GLU A 51 -27.02 2.57 19.10
C GLU A 51 -26.58 1.31 18.35
N SER A 52 -27.53 0.48 17.92
CA SER A 52 -27.24 -0.69 17.08
C SER A 52 -26.60 -0.30 15.75
N PHE A 53 -27.13 0.72 15.07
CA PHE A 53 -26.54 1.27 13.85
C PHE A 53 -25.11 1.77 14.06
N LYS A 54 -24.86 2.54 15.14
CA LYS A 54 -23.51 3.02 15.48
C LYS A 54 -22.53 1.88 15.73
N SER A 55 -22.97 0.78 16.36
CA SER A 55 -22.16 -0.43 16.54
C SER A 55 -21.73 -1.02 15.19
N ILE A 56 -22.68 -1.18 14.27
CA ILE A 56 -22.42 -1.71 12.92
C ILE A 56 -21.43 -0.81 12.15
N ILE A 57 -21.59 0.51 12.22
CA ILE A 57 -20.66 1.45 11.58
C ILE A 57 -19.27 1.37 12.21
N SER A 58 -19.17 1.19 13.53
CA SER A 58 -17.90 0.99 14.23
C SER A 58 -17.19 -0.28 13.77
N GLU A 59 -17.92 -1.39 13.65
CA GLU A 59 -17.41 -2.66 13.11
C GLU A 59 -16.94 -2.50 11.66
N CYS A 60 -17.74 -1.85 10.81
CA CYS A 60 -17.36 -1.54 9.43
C CYS A 60 -16.07 -0.71 9.37
N LYS A 61 -15.91 0.30 10.24
CA LYS A 61 -14.70 1.11 10.29
C LYS A 61 -13.47 0.29 10.68
N SER A 62 -13.61 -0.59 11.67
CA SER A 62 -12.54 -1.50 12.11
C SER A 62 -12.12 -2.48 10.99
N ALA A 63 -13.11 -3.13 10.36
CA ALA A 63 -12.87 -4.06 9.26
C ALA A 63 -12.21 -3.35 8.06
N HIS A 64 -12.69 -2.15 7.70
CA HIS A 64 -12.11 -1.36 6.62
C HIS A 64 -10.68 -0.93 6.91
N ARG A 65 -10.37 -0.50 8.15
CA ARG A 65 -9.01 -0.15 8.57
C ARG A 65 -8.06 -1.34 8.46
N ARG A 66 -8.51 -2.54 8.81
CA ARG A 66 -7.72 -3.77 8.65
C ARG A 66 -7.41 -4.04 7.16
N ASN A 67 -8.38 -3.85 6.27
CA ASN A 67 -8.19 -4.04 4.83
C ASN A 67 -7.17 -3.04 4.26
N GLU A 68 -7.29 -1.77 4.66
CA GLU A 68 -6.36 -0.70 4.27
C GLU A 68 -4.91 -1.03 4.66
N ILE A 69 -4.68 -1.49 5.90
CA ILE A 69 -3.34 -1.90 6.36
C ILE A 69 -2.77 -3.01 5.46
N LEU A 70 -3.59 -3.98 5.06
CA LEU A 70 -3.14 -5.11 4.24
C LEU A 70 -2.83 -4.68 2.80
N VAL A 71 -3.63 -3.79 2.21
CA VAL A 71 -3.35 -3.19 0.90
C VAL A 71 -2.05 -2.40 0.94
N ASN A 72 -1.87 -1.50 1.92
CA ASN A 72 -0.67 -0.68 2.03
C ASN A 72 0.59 -1.51 2.18
N ARG A 73 0.59 -2.51 3.07
CA ARG A 73 1.73 -3.43 3.23
C ARG A 73 2.13 -4.11 1.92
N ARG A 74 1.16 -4.50 1.10
CA ARG A 74 1.42 -5.15 -0.19
C ARG A 74 2.00 -4.19 -1.21
N ILE A 75 1.47 -2.97 -1.29
CA ILE A 75 2.02 -1.93 -2.14
C ILE A 75 3.48 -1.69 -1.77
N GLU A 76 3.80 -1.58 -0.48
CA GLU A 76 5.19 -1.41 -0.02
C GLU A 76 6.07 -2.62 -0.37
N SER A 77 5.58 -3.85 -0.21
CA SER A 77 6.33 -5.05 -0.65
C SER A 77 6.58 -5.07 -2.16
N ILE A 78 5.59 -4.68 -2.98
CA ILE A 78 5.74 -4.62 -4.43
C ILE A 78 6.76 -3.54 -4.82
N LYS A 79 6.67 -2.34 -4.23
CA LYS A 79 7.64 -1.26 -4.44
C LYS A 79 9.05 -1.70 -4.05
N SER A 80 9.21 -2.35 -2.90
CA SER A 80 10.51 -2.85 -2.45
C SER A 80 11.07 -3.90 -3.42
N ALA A 81 10.26 -4.84 -3.88
CA ALA A 81 10.68 -5.85 -4.84
C ALA A 81 11.07 -5.21 -6.18
N LEU A 82 10.32 -4.22 -6.65
CA LEU A 82 10.66 -3.45 -7.84
C LEU A 82 11.99 -2.71 -7.67
N ASN A 83 12.20 -2.01 -6.56
CA ASN A 83 13.46 -1.31 -6.29
C ASN A 83 14.66 -2.25 -6.31
N THR A 84 14.54 -3.44 -5.71
CA THR A 84 15.58 -4.48 -5.75
C THR A 84 15.85 -4.98 -7.17
N LEU A 85 14.80 -5.15 -7.99
CA LEU A 85 14.94 -5.61 -9.38
C LEU A 85 15.47 -4.53 -10.32
N THR A 86 15.09 -3.27 -10.12
CA THR A 86 15.52 -2.14 -10.96
C THR A 86 16.89 -1.62 -10.60
N GLY A 87 17.45 -2.07 -9.47
CA GLY A 87 18.84 -1.87 -9.08
C GLY A 87 19.22 -0.42 -8.83
N GLU A 88 19.49 -0.08 -7.57
CA GLU A 88 20.44 0.97 -7.18
C GLU A 88 21.89 0.61 -7.61
N ASN A 89 22.08 -0.02 -8.77
CA ASN A 89 23.39 -0.51 -9.25
C ASN A 89 24.01 0.40 -10.32
N LYS A 90 23.43 1.57 -10.61
CA LYS A 90 24.09 2.53 -11.51
C LYS A 90 25.33 3.18 -10.88
N ASP A 91 25.33 3.37 -9.56
CA ASP A 91 26.46 3.97 -8.87
C ASP A 91 27.53 2.94 -8.48
N ASP A 92 27.12 1.71 -8.12
CA ASP A 92 28.06 0.62 -7.78
C ASP A 92 28.87 0.10 -8.99
N GLU A 93 28.27 0.03 -10.19
CA GLU A 93 29.04 -0.30 -11.41
C GLU A 93 30.10 0.76 -11.71
N LEU A 94 29.76 2.06 -11.61
CA LEU A 94 30.71 3.16 -11.86
C LEU A 94 31.85 3.17 -10.85
N GLU A 95 31.57 2.92 -9.56
CA GLU A 95 32.61 2.81 -8.54
C GLU A 95 33.57 1.63 -8.77
N MET A 96 33.10 0.50 -9.28
CA MET A 96 33.95 -0.65 -9.59
C MET A 96 34.88 -0.38 -10.78
N TYR A 97 34.43 0.33 -11.82
CA TYR A 97 35.28 0.74 -12.93
C TYR A 97 36.33 1.79 -12.52
N ASP A 98 35.96 2.78 -11.69
CA ASP A 98 36.89 3.80 -11.21
C ASP A 98 37.95 3.22 -10.26
N LYS A 99 37.57 2.27 -9.39
CA LYS A 99 38.52 1.55 -8.53
C LYS A 99 39.50 0.70 -9.33
N LEU A 100 39.06 0.02 -10.41
CA LEU A 100 39.95 -0.71 -11.32
C LEU A 100 40.92 0.23 -12.07
N GLY A 101 40.44 1.39 -12.54
CA GLY A 101 41.28 2.41 -13.19
C GLY A 101 42.36 2.97 -12.27
N LYS A 102 42.02 3.26 -11.01
CA LYS A 102 42.96 3.74 -9.98
C LYS A 102 44.01 2.68 -9.60
N LEU A 103 43.63 1.39 -9.58
CA LEU A 103 44.57 0.29 -9.34
C LEU A 103 45.57 0.09 -10.49
N ALA A 104 45.13 0.27 -11.74
CA ALA A 104 46.00 0.21 -12.92
C ALA A 104 47.03 1.36 -12.95
N GLN A 105 46.62 2.59 -12.63
CA GLN A 105 47.55 3.73 -12.54
C GLN A 105 48.62 3.56 -11.47
N LYS A 106 48.28 2.95 -10.33
CA LYS A 106 49.21 2.74 -9.21
C LYS A 106 50.33 1.72 -9.51
N LYS A 107 50.11 0.82 -10.48
CA LYS A 107 51.16 -0.09 -10.97
C LYS A 107 52.14 0.60 -11.92
N ASN A 108 51.68 1.54 -12.75
CA ASN A 108 52.53 2.23 -13.72
C ASN A 108 53.41 3.32 -13.09
N SER A 109 53.06 3.88 -11.93
CA SER A 109 53.87 4.90 -11.25
C SER A 109 55.07 4.33 -10.47
N LYS A 110 55.12 3.01 -10.24
CA LYS A 110 56.24 2.35 -9.54
C LYS A 110 57.38 1.89 -10.46
N GLY A 111 57.24 2.03 -11.78
CA GLY A 111 58.24 1.60 -12.77
C GLY A 111 59.07 2.73 -13.40
N ILE A 112 58.90 3.99 -12.98
CA ILE A 112 59.55 5.16 -13.64
C ILE A 112 60.66 5.79 -12.77
N LEU A 113 60.98 5.23 -11.59
CA LEU A 113 62.02 5.78 -10.70
C LEU A 113 63.40 5.08 -10.77
N GLU A 114 63.62 4.20 -11.74
CA GLU A 114 64.96 3.64 -12.02
C GLU A 114 65.22 3.64 -13.54
N ALA A 115 65.73 4.75 -14.06
CA ALA A 115 66.52 4.85 -15.31
C ALA A 115 67.18 6.23 -15.40
#